data_AF-A0A0N1PCW4-F1
#
_entry.id   AF-A0A0N1PCW4-F1
#
_cell.length_a   1.000
_cell.length_b   1.000
_cell.length_c   1.000
_cell.angle_alpha   90.00
_cell.angle_beta   90.00
_cell.angle_gamma   90.00
#
_symmetry.space_group_name_H-M   'P 1'
#
loop_
_entity.id
_entity.type
_entity.pdbx_description
1 polymer ?
#
loop_
_entity_poly.entity_id
_entity_poly.type
_entity_poly.pdbx_seq_one_letter_code
_entity_poly.pdbx_strand_id
1 'polypeptide(L)'
;MKRPRKVDAMNSKKYIGRQLRPSQLAAELLPPNEMWCTVCHQAVEKKRFGEHVQMLSHRLGKKKLSKLKCISMNMWERHRGAPLDQESMHEGTIADELARYQADQRRREKLSVEAAWHPRRSSPRRDLF
;
A
#
# COMPACT_ATOMS: atom_id res chain seq x y z
N MET A 1 19.48 17.36 -43.05
CA MET A 1 18.33 17.94 -42.32
C MET A 1 17.47 16.80 -41.78
N LYS A 2 17.49 16.53 -40.47
CA LYS A 2 16.70 15.46 -39.83
C LYS A 2 15.32 16.04 -39.47
N ARG A 3 14.25 15.46 -40.04
CA ARG A 3 12.86 15.87 -39.76
C ARG A 3 12.55 15.69 -38.26
N PRO A 4 11.85 16.62 -37.59
CA PRO A 4 11.35 16.38 -36.25
C PRO A 4 10.31 15.26 -36.29
N ARG A 5 10.45 14.27 -35.39
CA ARG A 5 9.45 13.21 -35.21
C ARG A 5 8.14 13.87 -34.74
N LYS A 6 7.04 13.56 -35.42
CA LYS A 6 5.69 13.86 -34.94
C LYS A 6 5.55 13.20 -33.57
N VAL A 7 5.27 14.00 -32.54
CA VAL A 7 4.81 13.52 -31.25
C VAL A 7 3.34 13.16 -31.48
N ASP A 8 3.05 11.87 -31.52
CA ASP A 8 1.67 11.39 -31.66
C ASP A 8 0.83 11.95 -30.51
N ALA A 9 -0.29 12.58 -30.86
CA ALA A 9 -1.19 13.23 -29.91
C ALA A 9 -1.72 12.19 -28.91
N MET A 10 -1.38 12.39 -27.64
CA MET A 10 -1.82 11.56 -26.52
C MET A 10 -3.35 11.46 -26.52
N ASN A 11 -3.88 10.24 -26.59
CA ASN A 11 -5.33 10.01 -26.50
C ASN A 11 -5.78 10.24 -25.05
N SER A 12 -6.02 11.50 -24.71
CA SER A 12 -6.39 12.01 -23.38
C SER A 12 -7.73 11.47 -22.84
N LYS A 13 -8.47 10.69 -23.64
CA LYS A 13 -9.82 10.22 -23.31
C LYS A 13 -9.88 8.97 -22.41
N LYS A 14 -8.75 8.34 -22.06
CA LYS A 14 -8.73 7.19 -21.14
C LYS A 14 -8.45 7.53 -19.66
N TYR A 15 -8.18 8.81 -19.34
CA TYR A 15 -7.76 9.25 -17.99
C TYR A 15 -8.92 9.54 -17.01
N ILE A 16 -10.17 9.29 -17.40
CA ILE A 16 -11.33 9.64 -16.57
C ILE A 16 -11.64 8.48 -15.61
N GLY A 17 -11.00 8.46 -14.44
CA GLY A 17 -11.56 7.76 -13.26
C GLY A 17 -10.71 6.70 -12.56
N ARG A 18 -9.45 6.45 -12.95
CA ARG A 18 -8.54 5.62 -12.16
C ARG A 18 -7.26 6.41 -11.86
N GLN A 19 -6.98 6.70 -10.59
CA GLN A 19 -5.66 7.17 -10.17
C GLN A 19 -4.65 6.06 -10.46
N LEU A 20 -3.98 6.16 -11.61
CA LEU A 20 -2.89 5.27 -11.97
C LEU A 20 -1.73 5.49 -11.00
N ARG A 21 -1.09 4.41 -10.56
CA ARG A 21 0.16 4.53 -9.81
C ARG A 21 1.21 5.23 -10.67
N PRO A 22 2.15 5.99 -10.09
CA PRO A 22 3.18 6.71 -10.86
C PRO A 22 3.92 5.85 -11.90
N SER A 23 4.16 4.57 -11.61
CA SER A 23 4.77 3.63 -12.56
C SER A 23 3.88 3.27 -13.76
N GLN A 24 2.56 3.15 -13.54
CA GLN A 24 1.59 2.88 -14.60
C GLN A 24 1.40 4.12 -15.48
N LEU A 25 1.30 5.29 -14.85
CA LEU A 25 1.25 6.56 -15.55
C LEU A 25 2.52 6.75 -16.40
N ALA A 26 3.69 6.44 -15.85
CA ALA A 26 4.94 6.56 -16.60
C ALA A 26 5.02 5.57 -17.79
N ALA A 27 4.40 4.39 -17.72
CA ALA A 27 4.35 3.47 -18.85
C ALA A 27 3.52 4.03 -20.03
N GLU A 28 2.52 4.87 -19.74
CA GLU A 28 1.70 5.53 -20.77
C GLU A 28 2.36 6.80 -21.34
N LEU A 29 3.11 7.53 -20.50
CA LEU A 29 3.68 8.83 -20.86
C LEU A 29 5.10 8.78 -21.42
N LEU A 30 5.90 7.79 -21.02
CA LEU A 30 7.33 7.79 -21.35
C LEU A 30 7.59 7.31 -22.78
N PRO A 31 8.58 7.94 -23.47
CA PRO A 31 9.10 7.42 -24.71
C PRO A 31 9.56 5.96 -24.60
N PRO A 32 9.49 5.15 -25.67
CA PRO A 32 9.83 3.72 -25.62
C PRO A 32 11.29 3.43 -25.28
N ASN A 33 12.19 4.41 -25.41
CA ASN A 33 13.60 4.34 -25.02
C ASN A 33 13.85 4.67 -23.53
N GLU A 34 12.84 5.11 -22.81
CA GLU A 34 12.92 5.52 -21.41
C GLU A 34 12.14 4.57 -20.51
N MET A 35 12.48 4.59 -19.22
CA MET A 35 11.82 3.84 -18.18
C MET A 35 11.77 4.64 -16.89
N TRP A 36 10.73 4.42 -16.10
CA TRP A 36 10.57 5.06 -14.81
C TRP A 36 11.34 4.32 -13.73
N CYS A 37 12.24 5.02 -13.04
CA CYS A 37 12.88 4.51 -11.85
C CYS A 37 12.01 4.77 -10.62
N THR A 38 11.49 3.71 -9.99
CA THR A 38 10.67 3.81 -8.77
C THR A 38 11.45 4.20 -7.52
N VAL A 39 12.78 4.05 -7.54
CA VAL A 39 13.65 4.46 -6.42
C VAL A 39 13.89 5.97 -6.45
N CYS A 40 14.21 6.49 -7.63
CA CYS A 40 14.58 7.89 -7.83
C CYS A 40 13.41 8.78 -8.26
N HIS A 41 12.27 8.19 -8.62
CA HIS A 41 11.09 8.87 -9.16
C HIS A 41 11.41 9.79 -10.35
N GLN A 42 12.15 9.25 -11.33
CA GLN A 42 12.52 9.96 -12.54
C GLN A 42 12.55 9.04 -13.76
N ALA A 43 12.41 9.63 -14.96
CA ALA A 43 12.63 8.94 -16.22
C ALA A 43 14.14 8.71 -16.44
N VAL A 44 14.49 7.53 -16.94
CA VAL A 44 15.86 7.11 -17.21
C VAL A 44 15.91 6.38 -18.54
N GLU A 45 16.90 6.66 -19.37
CA GLU A 45 17.11 5.90 -20.61
C GLU A 45 17.40 4.43 -20.32
N LYS A 46 16.71 3.52 -21.00
CA LYS A 46 16.89 2.07 -20.83
C LYS A 46 18.33 1.62 -21.01
N LYS A 47 19.03 2.20 -22.00
CA LYS A 47 20.45 1.89 -22.28
C LYS A 47 21.39 2.27 -21.13
N ARG A 48 21.05 3.33 -20.38
CA ARG A 48 21.85 3.87 -19.28
C ARG A 48 21.33 3.46 -17.91
N PHE A 49 20.32 2.59 -17.85
CA PHE A 49 19.72 2.17 -16.60
C PHE A 49 20.74 1.43 -15.70
N GLY A 50 21.65 0.65 -16.30
CA GLY A 50 22.75 0.02 -15.57
C GLY A 50 23.64 1.03 -14.84
N GLU A 51 24.07 2.09 -15.53
CA GLU A 51 24.84 3.20 -14.94
C GLU A 51 24.05 3.91 -13.84
N HIS A 52 22.76 4.18 -14.10
CA HIS A 52 21.87 4.83 -13.16
C HIS A 52 21.76 4.07 -11.83
N VAL A 53 21.59 2.73 -11.87
CA VAL A 53 21.50 1.90 -10.65
C VAL A 53 22.83 1.91 -9.86
N GLN A 54 23.95 2.15 -10.53
CA GLN A 54 25.25 2.27 -9.89
C GLN A 54 25.50 3.64 -9.26
N MET A 55 24.74 4.68 -9.60
CA MET A 55 24.90 6.00 -9.01
C MET A 55 24.67 5.99 -7.50
N LEU A 56 25.45 6.81 -6.78
CA LEU A 56 25.36 6.93 -5.32
C LEU A 56 23.94 7.31 -4.86
N SER A 57 23.30 8.24 -5.58
CA SER A 57 21.93 8.69 -5.30
C SER A 57 20.92 7.53 -5.34
N HIS A 58 21.01 6.66 -6.35
CA HIS A 58 20.16 5.49 -6.47
C HIS A 58 20.40 4.50 -5.33
N ARG A 59 21.67 4.19 -5.02
CA ARG A 59 22.03 3.27 -3.94
C ARG A 59 21.53 3.75 -2.58
N LEU A 60 21.70 5.05 -2.28
CA LEU A 60 21.20 5.66 -1.05
C LEU A 60 19.67 5.65 -1.00
N GLY A 61 19.00 5.97 -2.11
CA GLY A 61 17.54 5.88 -2.23
C GLY A 61 17.04 4.47 -1.95
N LYS A 62 17.67 3.45 -2.53
CA LYS A 62 17.33 2.03 -2.32
C LYS A 62 17.52 1.62 -0.86
N LYS A 63 18.62 2.03 -0.22
CA LYS A 63 18.87 1.77 1.21
C LYS A 63 17.80 2.42 2.09
N LYS A 64 17.42 3.67 1.79
CA LYS A 64 16.36 4.39 2.52
C LYS A 64 15.00 3.70 2.37
N LEU A 65 14.63 3.32 1.15
CA LEU A 65 13.37 2.59 0.89
C LEU A 65 13.32 1.26 1.62
N SER A 66 14.42 0.48 1.60
CA SER A 66 14.51 -0.78 2.35
C SER A 66 14.32 -0.55 3.86
N LYS A 67 14.99 0.48 4.41
CA LYS A 67 14.83 0.86 5.82
C LYS A 67 13.37 1.22 6.15
N LEU A 68 12.72 2.02 5.31
CA LEU A 68 11.33 2.41 5.51
C LEU A 68 10.38 1.21 5.45
N LYS A 69 10.60 0.29 4.50
CA LYS A 69 9.84 -0.96 4.42
C LYS A 69 10.00 -1.80 5.69
N CYS A 70 11.22 -1.94 6.20
CA CYS A 70 11.47 -2.64 7.46
C CYS A 70 10.74 -1.97 8.63
N ILE A 71 10.83 -0.64 8.76
CA ILE A 71 10.12 0.10 9.80
C ILE A 71 8.60 -0.10 9.69
N SER A 72 8.03 -0.01 8.48
CA SER A 72 6.59 -0.20 8.28
C SER A 72 6.15 -1.62 8.65
N MET A 73 6.94 -2.64 8.30
CA MET A 73 6.63 -4.03 8.69
C MET A 73 6.75 -4.21 10.20
N ASN A 74 7.79 -3.70 10.85
CA ASN A 74 7.96 -3.80 12.30
C ASN A 74 6.84 -3.07 13.06
N MET A 75 6.38 -1.92 12.55
CA MET A 75 5.23 -1.22 13.12
C MET A 75 3.95 -2.03 12.96
N TRP A 76 3.76 -2.67 11.79
CA TRP A 76 2.65 -3.57 11.54
C TRP A 76 2.65 -4.77 12.50
N GLU A 77 3.80 -5.43 12.67
CA GLU A 77 3.99 -6.53 13.62
C GLU A 77 3.65 -6.12 15.06
N ARG A 78 4.17 -4.96 15.50
CA ARG A 78 3.88 -4.42 16.83
C ARG A 78 2.40 -4.10 17.03
N HIS A 79 1.75 -3.53 16.01
CA HIS A 79 0.32 -3.20 16.07
C HIS A 79 -0.56 -4.46 16.06
N ARG A 80 -0.15 -5.52 15.35
CA ARG A 80 -0.92 -6.78 15.25
C ARG A 80 -0.60 -7.78 16.38
N GLY A 81 0.53 -7.62 17.08
CA GLY A 81 0.92 -8.46 18.21
C GLY A 81 1.49 -9.84 17.84
N ALA A 82 1.85 -10.07 16.57
CA ALA A 82 2.41 -11.34 16.08
C ALA A 82 3.61 -11.08 15.12
N PRO A 83 4.78 -11.72 15.32
CA PRO A 83 5.93 -11.61 14.41
C PRO A 83 5.68 -12.36 13.08
N LEU A 84 6.14 -11.81 11.94
CA LEU A 84 5.94 -12.40 10.61
C LEU A 84 6.63 -13.76 10.45
N ASP A 85 7.74 -13.98 11.16
CA ASP A 85 8.55 -15.20 11.05
C ASP A 85 7.79 -16.45 11.54
N GLN A 86 6.79 -16.28 12.41
CA GLN A 86 5.93 -17.37 12.87
C GLN A 86 4.81 -17.71 11.89
N GLU A 87 4.36 -16.74 11.07
CA GLU A 87 3.27 -16.94 10.11
C GLU A 87 3.72 -17.71 8.86
N SER A 88 4.99 -17.59 8.43
CA SER A 88 5.48 -18.35 7.26
C SER A 88 5.59 -19.86 7.49
N MET A 89 5.59 -20.32 8.74
CA MET A 89 5.54 -21.75 9.09
C MET A 89 4.11 -22.24 9.37
N HIS A 90 3.16 -21.33 9.49
CA HIS A 90 1.74 -21.60 9.67
C HIS A 90 1.01 -21.35 8.35
N GLU A 91 1.27 -22.17 7.33
CA GLU A 91 0.29 -22.41 6.26
C GLU A 91 -0.89 -23.27 6.77
N GLY A 92 -1.32 -23.05 8.02
CA GLY A 92 -2.65 -23.45 8.46
C GLY A 92 -3.62 -22.61 7.65
N THR A 93 -4.23 -23.25 6.65
CA THR A 93 -5.22 -22.76 5.68
C THR A 93 -5.74 -21.36 6.01
N ILE A 94 -5.27 -20.34 5.28
CA ILE A 94 -5.73 -18.93 5.39
C ILE A 94 -7.26 -18.83 5.48
N ALA A 95 -7.98 -19.78 4.85
CA ALA A 95 -9.43 -19.93 4.94
C ALA A 95 -9.96 -20.12 6.38
N ASP A 96 -9.26 -20.88 7.23
CA ASP A 96 -9.65 -21.18 8.60
C ASP A 96 -9.39 -20.00 9.55
N GLU A 97 -8.29 -19.27 9.34
CA GLU A 97 -8.05 -17.99 10.03
C GLU A 97 -9.07 -16.94 9.61
N LEU A 98 -9.41 -16.87 8.32
CA LEU A 98 -10.45 -15.96 7.82
C LEU A 98 -11.83 -16.32 8.40
N ALA A 99 -12.18 -17.62 8.48
CA ALA A 99 -13.42 -18.09 9.06
C ALA A 99 -13.51 -17.73 10.56
N ARG A 100 -12.42 -17.91 11.30
CA ARG A 100 -12.33 -17.51 12.72
C ARG A 100 -12.47 -16.00 12.89
N TYR A 101 -11.79 -15.21 12.07
CA TYR A 101 -11.90 -13.76 12.08
C TYR A 101 -13.33 -13.28 11.81
N GLN A 102 -14.00 -13.83 10.78
CA GLN A 102 -15.39 -13.48 10.47
C GLN A 102 -16.35 -13.86 11.60
N ALA A 103 -16.14 -15.02 12.25
CA ALA A 103 -16.94 -15.42 13.40
C ALA A 103 -16.76 -14.47 14.58
N ASP A 104 -15.54 -14.02 14.85
CA ASP A 104 -15.26 -13.05 15.91
C ASP A 104 -15.85 -11.67 15.63
N GLN A 105 -15.76 -11.18 14.38
CA GLN A 105 -16.40 -9.92 13.98
C GLN A 105 -17.91 -9.98 14.16
N ARG A 106 -18.58 -11.05 13.70
CA ARG A 106 -20.03 -11.24 13.90
C ARG A 106 -20.41 -11.27 15.39
N ARG A 107 -19.55 -11.84 16.25
CA ARG A 107 -19.76 -11.85 17.70
C ARG A 107 -19.68 -10.43 18.29
N ARG A 108 -18.66 -9.66 17.91
CA ARG A 108 -18.47 -8.27 18.37
C ARG A 108 -19.61 -7.36 17.89
N GLU A 109 -20.03 -7.53 16.65
CA GLU A 109 -21.18 -6.80 16.10
C GLU A 109 -22.46 -7.16 16.86
N LYS A 110 -22.72 -8.44 17.15
CA LYS A 110 -23.85 -8.85 17.99
C LYS A 110 -23.82 -8.21 19.37
N LEU A 111 -22.66 -8.20 20.04
CA LEU A 111 -22.50 -7.55 21.35
C LEU A 111 -22.68 -6.03 21.28
N SER A 112 -22.19 -5.38 20.22
CA SER A 112 -22.37 -3.94 19.98
C SER A 112 -23.83 -3.58 19.69
N VAL A 113 -24.52 -4.46 18.95
CA VAL A 113 -25.95 -4.34 18.65
C VAL A 113 -26.74 -4.56 19.94
N GLU A 114 -26.52 -5.63 20.69
CA GLU A 114 -27.16 -5.88 21.98
C GLU A 114 -26.94 -4.73 22.98
N ALA A 115 -25.75 -4.14 23.03
CA ALA A 115 -25.48 -2.95 23.85
C ALA A 115 -26.25 -1.69 23.37
N ALA A 116 -26.51 -1.57 22.07
CA ALA A 116 -27.30 -0.48 21.49
C ALA A 116 -28.82 -0.69 21.68
N TRP A 117 -29.31 -1.93 21.69
CA TRP A 117 -30.74 -2.27 21.88
C TRP A 117 -31.12 -2.41 23.35
N HIS A 118 -30.18 -2.76 24.22
CA HIS A 118 -30.33 -2.72 25.68
C HIS A 118 -29.31 -1.76 26.28
N PRO A 119 -29.43 -0.45 26.03
CA PRO A 119 -28.62 0.51 26.76
C PRO A 119 -28.95 0.31 28.24
N ARG A 120 -27.93 -0.04 29.05
CA ARG A 120 -28.09 -0.11 30.51
C ARG A 120 -28.78 1.18 30.93
N ARG A 121 -30.04 1.08 31.38
CA ARG A 121 -30.73 2.22 31.96
C ARG A 121 -29.81 2.76 33.04
N SER A 122 -29.31 3.98 32.84
CA SER A 122 -28.60 4.71 33.87
C SER A 122 -29.51 4.70 35.09
N SER A 123 -29.03 4.11 36.18
CA SER A 123 -29.69 4.24 37.48
C SER A 123 -29.86 5.74 37.73
N PRO A 124 -31.05 6.24 38.13
CA PRO A 124 -31.18 7.62 38.49
C PRO A 124 -30.22 7.87 39.65
N ARG A 125 -29.30 8.82 39.46
CA ARG A 125 -28.52 9.42 40.55
C ARG A 125 -29.50 9.70 41.67
N ARG A 126 -29.32 9.06 42.83
CA ARG A 126 -29.88 9.57 44.08
C ARG A 126 -29.21 10.91 44.32
N ASP A 127 -29.96 11.98 44.13
CA ASP A 127 -29.55 13.30 44.55
C ASP A 127 -29.30 13.26 46.06
N LEU A 128 -28.10 13.72 46.42
CA LEU A 128 -27.68 13.99 47.78
C LEU A 128 -28.49 15.19 48.28
N PHE A 129 -29.32 14.96 49.28
CA PHE A 129 -29.72 15.95 50.28
C PHE A 129 -29.60 15.31 51.66
#